data_AF-A0A9X0K9D9-F1
#
_entry.id   AF-A0A9X0K9D9-F1
#
_cell.length_a   1.000
_cell.length_b   1.000
_cell.length_c   1.000
_cell.angle_alpha   90.00
_cell.angle_beta   90.00
_cell.angle_gamma   90.00
#
_symmetry.space_group_name_H-M   'P 1'
#
loop_
_entity.id
_entity.type
_entity.pdbx_description
1 polymer ?
#
loop_
_entity_poly.entity_id
_entity_poly.type
_entity_poly.pdbx_seq_one_letter_code
_entity_poly.pdbx_strand_id
1 'polypeptide(L)'
;MRFSRNQILGIIVVIFGINLFLKIIGIGADLFWPVFFALAGYWLHSRSKRWLGSVSYIFAGFLFLKFLLNITFSLTGYLFAAFLIYAGYRLLKNKPVFDVDKKESSDDGKPSLKVNFEKEGDQKKTKSQTKPRKEHDFFIGEVRLMKKPFQLSDLTISGFIGDVKIDLSKAIIAEEESTIVISGLIGDVDIYVPQDIEVCVSASAAIGDMKIIDEKRSGFGSKVYVMTNDYDESKRKVKISISLLIGDVDVRYL
;
A
#
# COMPACT_ATOMS: atom_id res chain seq x y z
N MET A 1 -25.06 29.10 12.93
CA MET A 1 -26.22 28.20 12.76
C MET A 1 -25.72 26.82 12.41
N ARG A 2 -26.01 25.80 13.23
CA ARG A 2 -25.68 24.40 12.95
C ARG A 2 -26.92 23.76 12.33
N PHE A 3 -26.81 23.23 11.11
CA PHE A 3 -27.92 22.53 10.46
C PHE A 3 -28.11 21.16 11.11
N SER A 4 -29.37 20.75 11.32
CA SER A 4 -29.69 19.40 11.83
C SER A 4 -29.46 18.33 10.75
N ARG A 5 -29.18 17.09 11.16
CA ARG A 5 -28.92 15.97 10.25
C ARG A 5 -30.04 15.77 9.21
N ASN A 6 -31.28 15.99 9.62
CA ASN A 6 -32.46 15.86 8.75
C ASN A 6 -32.58 17.02 7.75
N GLN A 7 -32.16 18.23 8.13
CA GLN A 7 -32.08 19.36 7.20
C GLN A 7 -30.99 19.13 6.14
N ILE A 8 -29.86 18.55 6.52
CA ILE A 8 -28.79 18.21 5.57
C ILE A 8 -29.28 17.16 4.58
N LEU A 9 -29.95 16.11 5.05
CA LEU A 9 -30.56 15.10 4.19
C LEU A 9 -31.62 15.69 3.26
N GLY A 10 -32.49 16.57 3.76
CA GLY A 10 -33.48 17.26 2.95
C GLY A 10 -32.86 18.11 1.83
N ILE A 11 -31.79 18.85 2.15
CA ILE A 11 -31.05 19.65 1.17
C ILE A 11 -30.41 18.77 0.09
N ILE A 12 -29.84 17.62 0.46
CA ILE A 12 -29.27 16.66 -0.49
C ILE A 12 -30.34 16.11 -1.44
N VAL A 13 -31.50 15.74 -0.92
CA VAL A 13 -32.62 15.21 -1.72
C VAL A 13 -33.14 16.28 -2.69
N VAL A 14 -33.27 17.54 -2.25
CA VAL A 14 -33.69 18.65 -3.11
C VAL A 14 -32.68 18.91 -4.22
N ILE A 15 -31.38 18.95 -3.89
CA ILE A 15 -30.30 19.13 -4.89
C ILE A 15 -30.31 17.99 -5.92
N PHE A 16 -30.48 16.75 -5.46
CA PHE A 16 -30.56 15.58 -6.33
C PHE A 16 -31.80 15.63 -7.24
N GLY A 17 -32.95 16.02 -6.71
CA GLY A 17 -34.19 16.18 -7.48
C GLY A 17 -34.07 17.25 -8.57
N ILE A 18 -33.49 18.41 -8.24
CA ILE A 18 -33.23 19.49 -9.21
C ILE A 18 -32.27 19.00 -10.31
N ASN A 19 -31.22 18.26 -9.93
CA ASN A 19 -30.28 17.69 -10.89
C ASN A 19 -30.98 16.73 -11.89
N LEU A 20 -31.86 15.88 -11.38
CA LEU A 20 -32.62 14.91 -12.17
C LEU A 20 -33.63 15.59 -13.10
N PHE A 21 -34.32 16.62 -12.60
CA PHE A 21 -35.27 17.43 -13.38
C PHE A 21 -34.61 18.18 -14.54
N LEU A 22 -33.45 18.82 -14.29
CA LEU A 22 -32.68 19.51 -15.32
C LEU A 22 -32.24 18.55 -16.44
N LYS A 23 -31.82 17.34 -16.06
CA LYS A 23 -31.47 16.27 -17.01
C LYS A 23 -32.65 15.89 -17.92
N ILE A 24 -33.88 15.84 -17.40
CA ILE A 24 -35.09 15.49 -18.17
C ILE A 24 -35.45 16.59 -19.19
N ILE A 25 -35.22 17.86 -18.85
CA ILE A 25 -35.48 19.00 -19.76
C ILE A 25 -34.47 19.06 -20.92
N GLY A 26 -33.41 18.26 -20.88
CA GLY A 26 -32.33 18.30 -21.88
C GLY A 26 -31.35 19.45 -21.67
N ILE A 27 -31.51 20.23 -20.58
CA ILE A 27 -30.49 21.13 -20.07
C ILE A 27 -29.51 20.24 -19.31
N GLY A 28 -28.52 19.69 -20.02
CA GLY A 28 -27.58 18.70 -19.50
C GLY A 28 -27.07 19.05 -18.10
N ALA A 29 -26.85 18.01 -17.28
CA ALA A 29 -26.26 18.14 -15.94
C ALA A 29 -24.92 18.91 -15.94
N ASP A 30 -24.34 19.10 -17.11
CA ASP A 30 -23.14 19.87 -17.40
C ASP A 30 -23.26 21.37 -17.09
N LEU A 31 -24.46 21.98 -17.15
CA LEU A 31 -24.65 23.40 -16.80
C LEU A 31 -24.90 23.64 -15.30
N PHE A 32 -25.41 22.61 -14.60
CA PHE A 32 -25.71 22.69 -13.17
C PHE A 32 -24.43 22.94 -12.35
N TRP A 33 -23.35 22.21 -12.64
CA TRP A 33 -22.10 22.31 -11.89
C TRP A 33 -21.43 23.69 -11.99
N PRO A 34 -21.24 24.30 -13.18
CA PRO A 34 -20.74 25.67 -13.30
C PRO A 34 -21.56 26.69 -12.48
N VAL A 35 -22.88 26.62 -12.56
CA VAL A 35 -23.78 27.54 -11.84
C VAL A 35 -23.68 27.32 -10.33
N PHE A 36 -23.64 26.06 -9.89
CA PHE A 36 -23.47 25.70 -8.49
C PHE A 36 -22.14 26.25 -7.92
N PHE A 37 -21.02 26.05 -8.64
CA PHE A 37 -19.71 26.55 -8.20
C PHE A 37 -19.60 28.08 -8.27
N ALA A 38 -20.32 28.75 -9.18
CA ALA A 38 -20.40 30.20 -9.21
C ALA A 38 -21.15 30.76 -8.00
N LEU A 39 -22.30 30.18 -7.66
CA LEU A 39 -23.10 30.55 -6.48
C LEU A 39 -22.39 30.22 -5.17
N ALA A 40 -21.75 29.04 -5.09
CA ALA A 40 -20.92 28.65 -3.95
C ALA A 40 -19.72 29.60 -3.80
N GLY A 41 -19.08 29.98 -4.91
CA GLY A 41 -17.99 30.96 -4.93
C GLY A 41 -18.42 32.32 -4.39
N TYR A 42 -19.58 32.81 -4.84
CA TYR A 42 -20.19 34.05 -4.34
C TYR A 42 -20.47 34.00 -2.84
N TRP A 43 -21.09 32.91 -2.37
CA TRP A 43 -21.40 32.71 -0.95
C TRP A 43 -20.14 32.59 -0.09
N LEU A 44 -19.11 31.89 -0.57
CA LEU A 44 -17.88 31.63 0.16
C LEU A 44 -16.96 32.85 0.21
N HIS A 45 -17.00 33.70 -0.82
CA HIS A 45 -16.32 34.99 -0.83
C HIS A 45 -16.87 35.95 0.25
N SER A 46 -18.17 35.84 0.56
CA SER A 46 -18.84 36.63 1.59
C SER A 46 -18.54 36.15 3.04
N ARG A 47 -18.12 34.90 3.24
CA ARG A 47 -17.97 34.26 4.57
C ARG A 47 -16.53 34.04 5.05
N SER A 48 -15.59 34.94 4.70
CA SER A 48 -14.24 35.09 5.29
C SER A 48 -13.08 34.34 4.62
N LYS A 49 -13.29 33.38 3.70
CA LYS A 49 -12.18 32.72 2.98
C LYS A 49 -12.14 33.10 1.49
N ARG A 50 -11.64 34.32 1.22
CA ARG A 50 -11.50 34.89 -0.14
C ARG A 50 -10.81 33.94 -1.13
N TRP A 51 -9.79 33.22 -0.68
CA TRP A 51 -9.07 32.26 -1.52
C TRP A 51 -9.95 31.11 -2.03
N LEU A 52 -10.81 30.53 -1.17
CA LEU A 52 -11.70 29.46 -1.62
C LEU A 52 -12.81 29.97 -2.57
N GLY A 53 -13.26 31.22 -2.39
CA GLY A 53 -14.16 31.86 -3.35
C GLY A 53 -13.53 32.00 -4.73
N SER A 54 -12.29 32.49 -4.79
CA SER A 54 -11.53 32.59 -6.06
C SER A 54 -11.31 31.24 -6.72
N VAL A 55 -10.97 30.20 -5.96
CA VAL A 55 -10.82 28.82 -6.48
C VAL A 55 -12.14 28.30 -7.05
N SER A 56 -13.27 28.57 -6.38
CA SER A 56 -14.59 28.16 -6.86
C SER A 56 -14.99 28.84 -8.17
N TYR A 57 -14.65 30.12 -8.36
CA TYR A 57 -14.89 30.81 -9.63
C TYR A 57 -14.02 30.28 -10.78
N ILE A 58 -12.76 29.95 -10.51
CA ILE A 58 -11.87 29.32 -11.50
C ILE A 58 -12.46 27.98 -11.95
N PHE A 59 -12.95 27.18 -10.99
CA PHE A 59 -13.58 25.90 -11.28
C PHE A 59 -14.90 26.06 -12.06
N ALA A 60 -15.73 27.04 -11.68
CA ALA A 60 -16.96 27.38 -12.40
C ALA A 60 -16.69 27.82 -13.85
N GLY A 61 -15.71 28.70 -14.06
CA GLY A 61 -15.31 29.16 -15.39
C GLY A 61 -14.75 28.04 -16.26
N PHE A 62 -13.93 27.14 -15.69
CA PHE A 62 -13.41 25.97 -16.38
C PHE A 62 -14.53 25.01 -16.82
N LEU A 63 -15.48 24.72 -15.94
CA LEU A 63 -16.63 23.87 -16.25
C LEU A 63 -17.55 24.51 -17.28
N PHE A 64 -17.78 25.83 -17.19
CA PHE A 64 -18.57 26.58 -18.16
C PHE A 64 -17.90 26.60 -19.55
N LEU A 65 -16.59 26.76 -19.60
CA LEU A 65 -15.82 26.70 -20.85
C LEU A 65 -15.88 25.30 -21.47
N LYS A 66 -15.80 24.24 -20.65
CA LYS A 66 -16.00 22.86 -21.10
C LYS A 66 -17.39 22.65 -21.71
N PHE A 67 -18.42 23.23 -21.09
CA PHE A 67 -19.79 23.21 -21.60
C PHE A 67 -19.93 23.97 -22.92
N LEU A 68 -19.37 25.18 -23.01
CA LEU A 68 -19.44 26.04 -24.21
C LEU A 68 -18.73 25.42 -25.43
N LEU A 69 -17.59 24.78 -25.21
CA LEU A 69 -16.78 24.15 -26.27
C LEU A 69 -17.21 22.71 -26.60
N ASN A 70 -18.25 22.19 -25.91
CA ASN A 70 -18.72 20.80 -26.00
C ASN A 70 -17.57 19.78 -25.98
N ILE A 71 -16.57 20.04 -25.11
CA ILE A 71 -15.37 19.20 -25.03
C ILE A 71 -15.76 17.87 -24.38
N THR A 72 -15.80 16.82 -25.19
CA THR A 72 -16.09 15.44 -24.77
C THR A 72 -14.94 14.79 -24.01
N PHE A 73 -13.78 15.44 -23.96
CA PHE A 73 -12.59 14.93 -23.28
C PHE A 73 -12.79 14.90 -21.76
N SER A 74 -12.84 13.68 -21.21
CA SER A 74 -12.87 13.42 -19.77
C SER A 74 -11.53 13.81 -19.14
N LEU A 75 -11.39 15.03 -18.65
CA LEU A 75 -10.16 15.53 -18.02
C LEU A 75 -9.62 14.59 -16.93
N THR A 76 -10.53 13.98 -16.16
CA THR A 76 -10.23 12.93 -15.18
C THR A 76 -9.60 11.69 -15.80
N GLY A 77 -10.06 11.26 -16.98
CA GLY A 77 -9.50 10.14 -17.73
C GLY A 77 -8.09 10.44 -18.25
N TYR A 78 -7.85 11.66 -18.76
CA TYR A 78 -6.52 12.07 -19.20
C TYR A 78 -5.53 12.23 -18.04
N LEU A 79 -5.98 12.77 -16.90
CA LEU A 79 -5.16 12.85 -15.69
C LEU A 79 -4.83 11.44 -15.16
N PHE A 80 -5.80 10.54 -15.15
CA PHE A 80 -5.58 9.15 -14.75
C PHE A 80 -4.65 8.43 -15.74
N ALA A 81 -4.82 8.61 -17.05
CA ALA A 81 -3.95 8.06 -18.07
C ALA A 81 -2.51 8.60 -17.95
N ALA A 82 -2.35 9.92 -17.77
CA ALA A 82 -1.03 10.53 -17.54
C ALA A 82 -0.37 10.02 -16.26
N PHE A 83 -1.15 9.83 -15.19
CA PHE A 83 -0.69 9.19 -13.96
C PHE A 83 -0.21 7.76 -14.20
N LEU A 84 -0.97 6.95 -14.95
CA LEU A 84 -0.58 5.57 -15.30
C LEU A 84 0.68 5.53 -16.16
N ILE A 85 0.79 6.40 -17.17
CA ILE A 85 1.98 6.52 -18.01
C ILE A 85 3.20 6.89 -17.16
N TYR A 86 3.05 7.87 -16.27
CA TYR A 86 4.12 8.28 -15.35
C TYR A 86 4.49 7.17 -14.37
N ALA A 87 3.50 6.47 -13.80
CA ALA A 87 3.72 5.35 -12.90
C ALA A 87 4.45 4.19 -13.60
N GLY A 88 4.03 3.84 -14.83
CA GLY A 88 4.70 2.84 -15.66
C GLY A 88 6.12 3.25 -16.05
N TYR A 89 6.33 4.51 -16.44
CA TYR A 89 7.68 5.06 -16.71
C TYR A 89 8.57 5.03 -15.46
N ARG A 90 8.02 5.35 -14.29
CA ARG A 90 8.74 5.26 -13.02
C ARG A 90 9.10 3.82 -12.67
N LEU A 91 8.22 2.86 -12.95
CA LEU A 91 8.44 1.42 -12.75
C LEU A 91 9.55 0.89 -13.67
N LEU A 92 9.56 1.29 -14.95
CA LEU A 92 10.64 0.97 -15.91
C LEU A 92 12.02 1.44 -15.46
N LYS A 93 12.09 2.50 -14.63
CA LYS A 93 13.36 3.05 -14.16
C LYS A 93 13.97 2.32 -12.97
N ASN A 94 13.43 1.18 -12.53
CA ASN A 94 14.01 0.16 -11.65
C ASN A 94 15.13 0.65 -10.71
N LYS A 95 14.83 1.69 -9.90
CA LYS A 95 15.67 2.02 -8.76
C LYS A 95 15.23 1.08 -7.65
N PRO A 96 16.09 0.18 -7.14
CA PRO A 96 15.74 -0.63 -5.99
C PRO A 96 15.32 0.34 -4.88
N VAL A 97 14.09 0.20 -4.40
CA VAL A 97 13.53 1.09 -3.37
C VAL A 97 14.29 0.90 -2.05
N PHE A 98 14.87 -0.28 -1.84
CA PHE A 98 15.79 -0.55 -0.75
C PHE A 98 16.96 -1.39 -1.25
N ASP A 99 18.11 -0.73 -1.39
CA ASP A 99 19.40 -1.38 -1.36
C ASP A 99 20.00 -1.07 0.01
N VAL A 100 20.16 -2.08 0.86
CA VAL A 100 20.88 -1.94 2.15
C VAL A 100 22.32 -1.44 1.91
N ASP A 101 22.76 -1.41 0.65
CA ASP A 101 24.04 -0.84 0.23
C ASP A 101 24.17 0.69 0.34
N LYS A 102 23.10 1.47 0.52
CA LYS A 102 23.19 2.93 0.62
C LYS A 102 22.98 3.43 2.05
N LYS A 103 24.10 3.70 2.74
CA LYS A 103 24.13 4.41 4.03
C LYS A 103 23.34 5.73 3.94
N GLU A 104 22.61 5.99 5.01
CA GLU A 104 21.97 7.25 5.41
C GLU A 104 22.70 8.50 4.92
N SER A 105 22.00 9.34 4.16
CA SER A 105 22.27 10.76 4.02
C SER A 105 21.02 11.43 3.43
N SER A 106 20.00 11.60 4.26
CA SER A 106 18.93 12.58 4.06
C SER A 106 18.33 12.87 5.43
N ASP A 107 19.11 13.62 6.21
CA ASP A 107 18.56 14.61 7.12
C ASP A 107 17.72 15.56 6.26
N ASP A 108 16.40 15.46 6.35
CA ASP A 108 15.54 16.61 6.14
C ASP A 108 14.17 16.38 6.80
N GLY A 109 13.88 17.30 7.72
CA GLY A 109 12.83 17.25 8.71
C GLY A 109 11.45 16.82 8.23
N LYS A 110 10.84 15.92 9.01
CA LYS A 110 9.39 15.92 9.19
C LYS A 110 9.05 16.03 10.67
N PRO A 111 8.17 16.96 11.06
CA PRO A 111 7.72 17.09 12.43
C PRO A 111 6.86 15.88 12.79
N SER A 112 7.26 15.18 13.84
CA SER A 112 6.44 14.19 14.52
C SER A 112 5.24 14.89 15.16
N LEU A 113 4.07 14.77 14.53
CA LEU A 113 2.79 15.06 15.18
C LEU A 113 2.61 14.04 16.30
N LYS A 114 2.92 14.48 17.53
CA LYS A 114 2.60 13.80 18.77
C LYS A 114 1.08 13.61 18.85
N VAL A 115 0.60 12.39 18.70
CA VAL A 115 -0.76 12.04 19.12
C VAL A 115 -0.65 11.50 20.55
N ASN A 116 -1.05 12.34 21.48
CA ASN A 116 -1.19 12.03 22.89
C ASN A 116 -2.49 11.22 23.03
N PHE A 117 -2.38 9.94 23.38
CA PHE A 117 -3.55 9.18 23.84
C PHE A 117 -3.43 9.02 25.36
N GLU A 118 -4.19 9.87 26.05
CA GLU A 118 -4.57 9.66 27.44
C GLU A 118 -5.33 8.34 27.59
N LYS A 119 -5.05 7.69 28.72
CA LYS A 119 -5.49 6.36 29.13
C LYS A 119 -6.97 6.34 29.46
N GLU A 120 -7.67 5.25 29.13
CA GLU A 120 -8.62 4.62 30.04
C GLU A 120 -9.01 3.20 29.59
N GLY A 121 -9.13 2.28 30.54
CA GLY A 121 -9.89 1.03 30.41
C GLY A 121 -9.09 -0.27 30.50
N ASP A 122 -9.06 -0.83 31.72
CA ASP A 122 -8.59 -2.17 32.09
C ASP A 122 -9.00 -3.29 31.13
N GLN A 123 -8.05 -4.16 30.77
CA GLN A 123 -8.21 -5.62 30.80
C GLN A 123 -6.86 -6.34 30.57
N LYS A 124 -6.53 -7.24 31.51
CA LYS A 124 -5.35 -8.13 31.54
C LYS A 124 -4.96 -8.69 30.17
N LYS A 125 -3.74 -8.39 29.71
CA LYS A 125 -3.00 -9.22 28.76
C LYS A 125 -1.57 -9.41 29.23
N THR A 126 -1.16 -10.68 29.21
CA THR A 126 0.20 -11.19 29.45
C THR A 126 1.24 -10.29 28.80
N LYS A 127 2.25 -9.90 29.58
CA LYS A 127 3.41 -9.12 29.10
C LYS A 127 4.21 -9.96 28.11
N SER A 128 3.79 -9.97 26.84
CA SER A 128 4.66 -10.35 25.74
C SER A 128 5.68 -9.22 25.60
N GLN A 129 6.95 -9.52 25.84
CA GLN A 129 8.04 -8.62 25.51
C GLN A 129 8.03 -8.43 23.99
N THR A 130 7.52 -7.30 23.52
CA THR A 130 7.47 -7.03 22.07
C THR A 130 8.91 -6.76 21.61
N LYS A 131 9.52 -7.78 20.98
CA LYS A 131 10.81 -7.65 20.29
C LYS A 131 10.72 -6.53 19.23
N PRO A 132 11.82 -5.80 18.95
CA PRO A 132 11.84 -4.85 17.84
C PRO A 132 11.68 -5.62 16.52
N ARG A 133 10.50 -5.49 15.91
CA ARG A 133 10.18 -6.04 14.59
C ARG A 133 10.62 -5.05 13.53
N LYS A 134 11.39 -5.51 12.53
CA LYS A 134 11.74 -4.71 11.35
C LYS A 134 10.64 -4.87 10.32
N GLU A 135 9.93 -3.78 10.01
CA GLU A 135 8.86 -3.75 9.00
C GLU A 135 9.34 -3.01 7.75
N HIS A 136 9.11 -3.59 6.58
CA HIS A 136 9.44 -3.02 5.28
C HIS A 136 8.21 -3.07 4.37
N ASP A 137 7.66 -1.90 4.05
CA ASP A 137 6.53 -1.78 3.12
C ASP A 137 6.98 -1.13 1.81
N PHE A 138 6.59 -1.71 0.67
CA PHE A 138 6.84 -1.12 -0.65
C PHE A 138 5.66 -1.31 -1.61
N PHE A 139 5.42 -0.30 -2.44
CA PHE A 139 4.38 -0.37 -3.46
C PHE A 139 4.89 -1.01 -4.76
N ILE A 140 6.04 -0.54 -5.25
CA ILE A 140 6.71 -1.09 -6.43
C ILE A 140 8.20 -1.15 -6.10
N GLY A 141 8.86 -2.29 -6.26
CA GLY A 141 10.31 -2.37 -6.05
C GLY A 141 10.85 -3.77 -5.94
N GLU A 142 11.98 -3.90 -5.27
CA GLU A 142 12.60 -5.18 -4.96
C GLU A 142 13.31 -5.05 -3.61
N VAL A 143 13.25 -6.13 -2.81
CA VAL A 143 14.00 -6.24 -1.55
C VAL A 143 15.10 -7.28 -1.75
N ARG A 144 16.37 -6.85 -1.62
CA ARG A 144 17.55 -7.73 -1.76
C ARG A 144 18.38 -7.76 -0.49
N LEU A 145 18.45 -8.93 0.15
CA LEU A 145 19.31 -9.23 1.30
C LEU A 145 20.33 -10.31 0.93
N MET A 146 21.19 -10.03 -0.06
CA MET A 146 22.06 -11.05 -0.68
C MET A 146 23.56 -10.84 -0.43
N LYS A 147 24.02 -9.59 -0.31
CA LYS A 147 25.46 -9.28 -0.42
C LYS A 147 26.15 -9.05 0.92
N LYS A 148 25.52 -8.28 1.80
CA LYS A 148 26.12 -7.85 3.07
C LYS A 148 25.59 -8.69 4.22
N PRO A 149 26.43 -8.99 5.24
CA PRO A 149 25.94 -9.55 6.48
C PRO A 149 24.85 -8.66 7.07
N PHE A 150 23.74 -9.26 7.48
CA PHE A 150 22.63 -8.55 8.09
C PHE A 150 22.16 -9.30 9.34
N GLN A 151 21.72 -8.55 10.36
CA GLN A 151 21.18 -9.17 11.57
C GLN A 151 19.72 -9.56 11.35
N LEU A 152 19.45 -10.86 11.45
CA LEU A 152 18.11 -11.43 11.27
C LEU A 152 17.38 -11.48 12.62
N SER A 153 16.62 -10.44 12.88
CA SER A 153 15.55 -10.40 13.89
C SER A 153 14.20 -10.69 13.21
N ASP A 154 13.09 -10.56 13.95
CA ASP A 154 11.76 -10.59 13.35
C ASP A 154 11.65 -9.57 12.21
N LEU A 155 11.46 -10.08 10.99
CA LEU A 155 11.43 -9.35 9.74
C LEU A 155 10.05 -9.51 9.12
N THR A 156 9.48 -8.40 8.69
CA THR A 156 8.21 -8.38 7.96
C THR A 156 8.33 -7.51 6.74
N ILE A 157 7.94 -8.08 5.60
CA ILE A 157 8.02 -7.45 4.29
C ILE A 157 6.61 -7.49 3.69
N SER A 158 6.05 -6.31 3.42
CA SER A 158 4.78 -6.18 2.71
C SER A 158 4.99 -5.46 1.37
N GLY A 159 4.63 -6.13 0.28
CA GLY A 159 4.81 -5.63 -1.08
C GLY A 159 3.50 -5.58 -1.86
N PHE A 160 3.35 -4.60 -2.75
CA PHE A 160 2.28 -4.65 -3.76
C PHE A 160 2.80 -5.31 -5.05
N ILE A 161 3.76 -4.70 -5.75
CA ILE A 161 4.41 -5.28 -6.93
C ILE A 161 5.92 -5.33 -6.70
N GLY A 162 6.54 -6.50 -6.79
CA GLY A 162 7.99 -6.63 -6.70
C GLY A 162 8.50 -7.92 -6.10
N ASP A 163 9.81 -8.12 -6.23
CA ASP A 163 10.46 -9.37 -5.85
C ASP A 163 11.17 -9.24 -4.49
N VAL A 164 11.35 -10.38 -3.81
CA VAL A 164 12.09 -10.48 -2.56
C VAL A 164 13.16 -11.56 -2.72
N LYS A 165 14.44 -11.20 -2.54
CA LYS A 165 15.56 -12.14 -2.58
C LYS A 165 16.34 -12.08 -1.27
N ILE A 166 16.42 -13.19 -0.55
CA ILE A 166 17.08 -13.27 0.76
C ILE A 166 18.09 -14.42 0.77
N ASP A 167 19.33 -14.13 1.14
CA ASP A 167 20.36 -15.13 1.38
C ASP A 167 20.62 -15.28 2.88
N LEU A 168 20.10 -16.35 3.48
CA LEU A 168 20.28 -16.62 4.91
C LEU A 168 21.72 -17.01 5.26
N SER A 169 22.60 -17.34 4.30
CA SER A 169 24.04 -17.49 4.58
C SER A 169 24.71 -16.17 5.00
N LYS A 170 24.07 -15.03 4.70
CA LYS A 170 24.50 -13.70 5.14
C LYS A 170 23.80 -13.25 6.43
N ALA A 171 22.85 -14.04 6.94
CA ALA A 171 22.12 -13.70 8.14
C ALA A 171 22.94 -14.02 9.39
N ILE A 172 23.10 -13.02 10.26
CA ILE A 172 23.55 -13.21 11.63
C ILE A 172 22.30 -13.50 12.47
N ILE A 173 22.11 -14.77 12.81
CA ILE A 173 20.97 -15.29 13.56
C ILE A 173 21.42 -15.54 15.00
N ALA A 174 20.69 -14.96 15.96
CA ALA A 174 20.93 -15.21 17.38
C ALA A 174 20.55 -16.66 17.75
N GLU A 175 20.94 -17.13 18.95
CA GLU A 175 20.50 -18.43 19.50
C GLU A 175 19.02 -18.37 19.98
N GLU A 176 18.13 -17.97 19.08
CA GLU A 176 16.70 -17.92 19.27
C GLU A 176 15.96 -18.10 17.93
N GLU A 177 14.64 -18.25 17.98
CA GLU A 177 13.79 -18.28 16.79
C GLU A 177 13.66 -16.88 16.20
N SER A 178 14.07 -16.72 14.93
CA SER A 178 13.83 -15.52 14.14
C SER A 178 12.69 -15.76 13.14
N THR A 179 11.74 -14.81 13.04
CA THR A 179 10.61 -14.94 12.12
C THR A 179 10.77 -14.04 10.89
N ILE A 180 10.53 -14.58 9.70
CA ILE A 180 10.40 -13.84 8.44
C ILE A 180 8.95 -13.98 7.95
N VAL A 181 8.27 -12.86 7.79
CA VAL A 181 6.92 -12.79 7.21
C VAL A 181 6.96 -11.98 5.93
N ILE A 182 6.55 -12.58 4.82
CA ILE A 182 6.49 -11.91 3.51
C ILE A 182 5.04 -11.96 3.03
N SER A 183 4.48 -10.81 2.70
CA SER A 183 3.13 -10.66 2.14
C SER A 183 3.19 -9.82 0.87
N GLY A 184 2.77 -10.36 -0.26
CA GLY A 184 2.90 -9.73 -1.57
C GLY A 184 1.63 -9.85 -2.43
N LEU A 185 1.37 -8.89 -3.31
CA LEU A 185 0.32 -9.06 -4.34
C LEU A 185 0.89 -9.72 -5.59
N ILE A 186 1.92 -9.14 -6.20
CA ILE A 186 2.53 -9.62 -7.46
C ILE A 186 4.04 -9.63 -7.34
N GLY A 187 4.70 -10.75 -7.64
CA GLY A 187 6.15 -10.86 -7.74
C GLY A 187 6.69 -12.15 -7.13
N ASP A 188 8.00 -12.36 -7.25
CA ASP A 188 8.63 -13.62 -6.88
C ASP A 188 9.38 -13.52 -5.54
N VAL A 189 9.43 -14.63 -4.81
CA VAL A 189 10.18 -14.73 -3.54
C VAL A 189 11.23 -15.83 -3.63
N ASP A 190 12.50 -15.44 -3.61
CA ASP A 190 13.65 -16.35 -3.57
C ASP A 190 14.30 -16.31 -2.17
N ILE A 191 14.38 -17.45 -1.50
CA ILE A 191 15.12 -17.59 -0.23
C ILE A 191 16.15 -18.71 -0.34
N TYR A 192 17.40 -18.37 -0.04
CA TYR A 192 18.51 -19.30 0.00
C TYR A 192 18.82 -19.65 1.46
N VAL A 193 18.77 -20.93 1.79
CA VAL A 193 18.97 -21.46 3.14
C VAL A 193 20.31 -22.19 3.21
N PRO A 194 21.21 -21.87 4.15
CA PRO A 194 22.43 -22.65 4.35
C PRO A 194 22.11 -23.96 5.11
N GLN A 195 22.95 -24.98 4.94
CA GLN A 195 22.71 -26.31 5.53
C GLN A 195 22.86 -26.36 7.06
N ASP A 196 23.41 -25.33 7.69
CA ASP A 196 23.66 -25.26 9.14
C ASP A 196 22.51 -24.60 9.95
N ILE A 197 21.38 -24.31 9.30
CA ILE A 197 20.24 -23.62 9.92
C ILE A 197 18.95 -24.40 9.69
N GLU A 198 18.24 -24.65 10.79
CA GLU A 198 16.93 -25.30 10.75
C GLU A 198 15.83 -24.31 10.34
N VAL A 199 14.90 -24.74 9.49
CA VAL A 199 13.85 -23.87 8.95
C VAL A 199 12.46 -24.51 9.03
N CYS A 200 11.47 -23.67 9.29
CA CYS A 200 10.06 -24.00 9.18
C CYS A 200 9.43 -23.03 8.18
N VAL A 201 9.03 -23.52 7.01
CA VAL A 201 8.52 -22.73 5.89
C VAL A 201 7.05 -23.02 5.68
N SER A 202 6.22 -21.97 5.73
CA SER A 202 4.83 -21.98 5.32
C SER A 202 4.65 -21.01 4.16
N ALA A 203 4.41 -21.51 2.96
CA ALA A 203 4.25 -20.70 1.76
C ALA A 203 2.86 -20.90 1.14
N SER A 204 2.30 -19.83 0.57
CA SER A 204 1.05 -19.87 -0.18
C SER A 204 1.04 -18.84 -1.30
N ALA A 205 0.48 -19.22 -2.45
CA ALA A 205 0.24 -18.36 -3.60
C ALA A 205 -1.15 -18.65 -4.18
N ALA A 206 -1.95 -17.62 -4.49
CA ALA A 206 -3.24 -17.86 -5.13
C ALA A 206 -3.08 -18.27 -6.60
N ILE A 207 -2.07 -17.75 -7.30
CA ILE A 207 -1.69 -18.14 -8.66
C ILE A 207 -0.15 -18.16 -8.73
N GLY A 208 0.45 -19.32 -8.97
CA GLY A 208 1.90 -19.43 -9.16
C GLY A 208 2.46 -20.79 -8.78
N ASP A 209 3.77 -20.92 -8.96
CA ASP A 209 4.53 -22.11 -8.62
C ASP A 209 5.22 -21.95 -7.27
N MET A 210 5.32 -23.06 -6.54
CA MET A 210 6.06 -23.16 -5.29
C MET A 210 7.02 -24.33 -5.35
N LYS A 211 8.28 -24.02 -5.04
CA LYS A 211 9.38 -24.97 -4.90
C LYS A 211 10.00 -24.71 -3.53
N ILE A 212 9.61 -25.50 -2.55
CA ILE A 212 10.04 -25.35 -1.17
C ILE A 212 10.85 -26.59 -0.82
N ILE A 213 12.17 -26.46 -0.87
CA ILE A 213 13.14 -27.53 -0.61
C ILE A 213 12.83 -28.71 -1.55
N ASP A 214 12.32 -29.83 -1.03
CA ASP A 214 12.02 -31.04 -1.80
C ASP A 214 10.55 -31.08 -2.27
N GLU A 215 9.72 -30.16 -1.82
CA GLU A 215 8.30 -30.07 -2.17
C GLU A 215 8.05 -29.12 -3.34
N LYS A 216 7.21 -29.55 -4.29
CA LYS A 216 6.79 -28.73 -5.44
C LYS A 216 5.29 -28.74 -5.61
N ARG A 217 4.70 -27.55 -5.79
CA ARG A 217 3.28 -27.35 -6.08
C ARG A 217 3.13 -26.28 -7.14
N SER A 218 2.18 -26.44 -8.05
CA SER A 218 1.94 -25.51 -9.15
C SER A 218 0.45 -25.27 -9.31
N GLY A 219 0.09 -24.07 -9.77
CA GLY A 219 -1.26 -23.73 -10.18
C GLY A 219 -1.99 -22.80 -9.21
N PHE A 220 -3.30 -23.02 -9.05
CA PHE A 220 -4.18 -22.15 -8.27
C PHE A 220 -4.29 -22.59 -6.82
N GLY A 221 -4.18 -21.63 -5.89
CA GLY A 221 -4.37 -21.86 -4.45
C GLY A 221 -3.32 -22.78 -3.84
N SER A 222 -2.10 -22.75 -4.37
CA SER A 222 -1.00 -23.59 -3.90
C SER A 222 -0.66 -23.21 -2.45
N LYS A 223 -0.53 -24.22 -1.57
CA LYS A 223 -0.04 -24.07 -0.19
C LYS A 223 0.95 -25.20 0.14
N VAL A 224 2.09 -24.85 0.73
CA VAL A 224 3.14 -25.80 1.13
C VAL A 224 3.60 -25.48 2.55
N TYR A 225 3.83 -26.53 3.33
CA TYR A 225 4.41 -26.46 4.66
C TYR A 225 5.54 -27.48 4.74
N VAL A 226 6.75 -27.02 5.06
CA VAL A 226 7.95 -27.85 5.23
C VAL A 226 8.63 -27.44 6.53
N MET A 227 9.07 -28.43 7.30
CA MET A 227 9.80 -28.22 8.55
C MET A 227 10.96 -29.20 8.59
N THR A 228 12.14 -28.72 8.96
CA THR A 228 13.32 -29.58 9.13
C THR A 228 13.20 -30.40 10.41
N ASN A 229 13.84 -31.58 10.44
CA ASN A 229 13.64 -32.56 11.51
C ASN A 229 14.04 -32.03 12.89
N ASP A 230 15.15 -31.29 12.97
CA ASP A 230 15.75 -30.83 14.23
C ASP A 230 15.29 -29.41 14.60
N TYR A 231 14.24 -28.89 13.93
CA TYR A 231 13.77 -27.52 14.12
C TYR A 231 13.39 -27.20 15.56
N ASP A 232 12.70 -28.10 16.26
CA ASP A 232 12.24 -27.81 17.62
C ASP A 232 13.40 -27.73 18.62
N GLU A 233 14.42 -28.57 18.43
CA GLU A 233 15.59 -28.72 19.31
C GLU A 233 16.71 -27.72 18.99
N SER A 234 16.75 -27.20 17.76
CA SER A 234 17.78 -26.27 17.33
C SER A 234 17.69 -24.91 18.02
N LYS A 235 18.85 -24.43 18.47
CA LYS A 235 19.02 -23.08 19.02
C LYS A 235 19.00 -22.00 17.95
N ARG A 236 19.41 -22.32 16.72
CA ARG A 236 19.47 -21.39 15.58
C ARG A 236 18.44 -21.86 14.56
N LYS A 237 17.28 -21.22 14.56
CA LYS A 237 16.15 -21.61 13.72
C LYS A 237 15.38 -20.43 13.14
N VAL A 238 14.85 -20.60 11.94
CA VAL A 238 14.12 -19.54 11.23
C VAL A 238 12.71 -20.01 10.85
N LYS A 239 11.71 -19.25 11.28
CA LYS A 239 10.33 -19.43 10.83
C LYS A 239 10.05 -18.52 9.65
N ILE A 240 9.61 -19.07 8.53
CA ILE A 240 9.35 -18.35 7.29
C ILE A 240 7.87 -18.51 6.92
N SER A 241 7.17 -17.40 6.77
CA SER A 241 5.76 -17.36 6.34
C SER A 241 5.62 -16.47 5.12
N ILE A 242 5.19 -17.04 4.00
CA ILE A 242 5.08 -16.36 2.70
C ILE A 242 3.63 -16.44 2.20
N SER A 243 3.08 -15.31 1.78
CA SER A 243 1.74 -15.22 1.22
C SER A 243 1.71 -14.28 0.02
N LEU A 244 1.48 -14.84 -1.17
CA LEU A 244 1.39 -14.10 -2.43
C LEU A 244 0.00 -14.24 -3.05
N LEU A 245 -0.47 -13.23 -3.78
CA LEU A 245 -1.64 -13.40 -4.65
C LEU A 245 -1.22 -14.00 -5.99
N ILE A 246 -0.21 -13.43 -6.66
CA ILE A 246 0.32 -13.89 -7.94
C ILE A 246 1.84 -13.89 -7.89
N GLY A 247 2.47 -15.02 -8.21
CA GLY A 247 3.93 -15.13 -8.32
C GLY A 247 4.49 -16.42 -7.74
N ASP A 248 5.78 -16.61 -7.94
CA ASP A 248 6.46 -17.86 -7.60
C ASP A 248 7.19 -17.75 -6.26
N VAL A 249 7.26 -18.87 -5.54
CA VAL A 249 8.04 -18.98 -4.30
C VAL A 249 9.08 -20.09 -4.45
N ASP A 250 10.36 -19.72 -4.36
CA ASP A 250 11.50 -20.65 -4.38
C ASP A 250 12.27 -20.52 -3.06
N VAL A 251 12.21 -21.57 -2.24
CA VAL A 251 13.03 -21.70 -1.03
C VAL A 251 13.90 -22.92 -1.21
N ARG A 252 15.21 -22.75 -1.23
CA ARG A 252 16.16 -23.84 -1.54
C ARG A 252 17.41 -23.78 -0.68
N TYR A 253 18.02 -24.93 -0.50
CA TYR A 253 19.36 -24.99 0.08
C TYR A 253 20.41 -24.44 -0.88
N LEU A 254 21.46 -23.83 -0.33
CA LEU A 254 22.68 -23.44 -1.05
C LEU A 254 23.57 -24.65 -1.36
#